data_AF-A0A1B6FX27-F1
#
_entry.id   AF-A0A1B6FX27-F1
#
_cell.length_a   1.000
_cell.length_b   1.000
_cell.length_c   1.000
_cell.angle_alpha   90.00
_cell.angle_beta   90.00
_cell.angle_gamma   90.00
#
_symmetry.space_group_name_H-M   'P 1'
#
loop_
_entity.id
_entity.type
_entity.pdbx_description
1 polymer ?
#
loop_
_entity_poly.entity_id
_entity_poly.type
_entity_poly.pdbx_seq_one_letter_code
_entity_poly.pdbx_strand_id
1 'polypeptide(L)'
;MPLVDRSKVYDFKDMNKVTGVNPAFIIGAGAGPFTYAGVNCELVANLVVKDGEVRQLSQIAKLKDESKGDEFVTETLQDSVSSFALLANLFVSEGKPGKVIRVHCANRKGKSDFVTAARDSLLKGFPGKAIGVGGTFLVNGSKVKQHIMADFTTTPLDSEEKVT
;
A
#
# COMPACT_ATOMS: atom_id res chain seq x y z
N MET A 1 -15.49 5.09 8.38
CA MET A 1 -14.68 4.65 9.54
C MET A 1 -14.95 5.64 10.65
N PRO A 2 -15.70 5.35 11.73
CA PRO A 2 -15.95 6.44 12.66
C PRO A 2 -14.67 6.84 13.40
N LEU A 3 -14.05 5.96 14.18
CA LEU A 3 -12.83 6.27 14.95
C LEU A 3 -11.76 5.20 14.75
N VAL A 4 -10.49 5.61 14.87
CA VAL A 4 -9.34 4.71 14.77
C VAL A 4 -9.29 3.74 15.95
N ASP A 5 -9.03 2.47 15.68
CA ASP A 5 -8.59 1.51 16.69
C ASP A 5 -7.06 1.39 16.63
N ARG A 6 -6.38 2.14 17.51
CA ARG A 6 -4.91 2.18 17.56
C ARG A 6 -4.29 0.86 18.08
N SER A 7 -5.09 -0.12 18.51
CA SER A 7 -4.58 -1.46 18.86
C SER A 7 -4.29 -2.34 17.63
N LYS A 8 -4.79 -1.96 16.45
CA LYS A 8 -4.59 -2.70 15.20
C LYS A 8 -3.21 -2.43 14.61
N VAL A 9 -2.21 -3.07 15.21
CA VAL A 9 -0.83 -3.08 14.73
C VAL A 9 -0.46 -4.51 14.36
N TYR A 10 0.23 -4.67 13.24
CA TYR A 10 0.62 -5.96 12.66
C TYR A 10 2.12 -5.94 12.35
N ASP A 11 2.74 -7.11 12.29
CA ASP A 11 4.18 -7.24 12.04
C ASP A 11 4.45 -8.03 10.74
N PHE A 12 5.30 -7.48 9.86
CA PHE A 12 5.74 -8.19 8.67
C PHE A 12 6.53 -9.46 8.98
N LYS A 13 7.12 -9.58 10.18
CA LYS A 13 7.83 -10.80 10.61
C LYS A 13 6.93 -12.04 10.57
N ASP A 14 5.62 -11.87 10.73
CA ASP A 14 4.66 -12.97 10.69
C ASP A 14 4.35 -13.45 9.26
N MET A 15 4.81 -12.75 8.21
CA MET A 15 4.36 -13.01 6.83
C MET A 15 4.79 -14.38 6.30
N ASN A 16 5.95 -14.90 6.68
CA ASN A 16 6.33 -16.27 6.29
C ASN A 16 5.31 -17.29 6.83
N LYS A 17 4.82 -17.10 8.07
CA LYS A 17 3.82 -17.95 8.71
C LYS A 17 2.43 -17.77 8.10
N VAL A 18 2.02 -16.53 7.85
CA VAL A 18 0.70 -16.19 7.30
C VAL A 18 0.53 -16.67 5.86
N THR A 19 1.58 -16.55 5.05
CA THR A 19 1.50 -16.84 3.60
C THR A 19 2.05 -18.20 3.20
N GLY A 20 2.87 -18.83 4.05
CA GLY A 20 3.61 -20.04 3.71
C GLY A 20 4.77 -19.82 2.72
N VAL A 21 5.08 -18.56 2.37
CA VAL A 21 6.16 -18.20 1.44
C VAL A 21 7.42 -17.83 2.21
N ASN A 22 8.56 -18.44 1.90
CA ASN A 22 9.86 -18.12 2.53
C ASN A 22 11.02 -18.36 1.54
N PRO A 23 11.82 -17.34 1.17
CA PRO A 23 11.68 -15.92 1.52
C PRO A 23 10.42 -15.31 0.89
N ALA A 24 9.77 -14.41 1.61
CA ALA A 24 8.62 -13.64 1.14
C ALA A 24 9.07 -12.26 0.69
N PHE A 25 9.08 -12.01 -0.62
CA PHE A 25 9.13 -10.67 -1.19
C PHE A 25 7.72 -10.07 -1.19
N ILE A 26 7.58 -8.87 -0.62
CA ILE A 26 6.31 -8.24 -0.32
C ILE A 26 6.30 -6.84 -0.90
N ILE A 27 5.27 -6.53 -1.69
CA ILE A 27 4.97 -5.20 -2.19
C ILE A 27 3.50 -4.87 -1.98
N GLY A 28 3.15 -3.59 -1.87
CA GLY A 28 1.76 -3.20 -1.73
C GLY A 28 1.56 -1.82 -1.13
N ALA A 29 0.35 -1.59 -0.64
CA ALA A 29 -0.06 -0.35 -0.01
C ALA A 29 -0.75 -0.65 1.33
N GLY A 30 -0.68 0.29 2.27
CA GLY A 30 -1.37 0.18 3.55
C GLY A 30 -1.23 1.44 4.38
N ALA A 31 -1.74 1.40 5.61
CA ALA A 31 -1.43 2.44 6.59
C ALA A 31 -0.09 2.11 7.28
N GLY A 32 0.78 3.11 7.35
CA GLY A 32 2.10 2.97 7.92
C GLY A 32 2.09 2.88 9.45
N PRO A 33 3.24 2.52 10.05
CA PRO A 33 3.36 2.35 11.47
C PRO A 33 3.34 3.71 12.20
N PHE A 34 2.16 4.20 12.57
CA PHE A 34 2.03 5.42 13.36
C PHE A 34 2.78 5.34 14.71
N THR A 35 3.00 4.12 15.23
CA THR A 35 3.82 3.88 16.44
C THR A 35 5.29 4.26 16.25
N TYR A 36 5.78 4.25 15.01
CA TYR A 36 7.11 4.71 14.63
C TYR A 36 7.07 6.15 14.12
N ALA A 37 6.14 6.46 13.20
CA ALA A 37 6.09 7.74 12.53
C ALA A 37 5.61 8.91 13.43
N GLY A 38 4.96 8.59 14.56
CA GLY A 38 4.38 9.53 15.52
C GLY A 38 3.01 10.09 15.12
N VAL A 39 2.62 9.92 13.86
CA VAL A 39 1.37 10.39 13.23
C VAL A 39 0.88 9.34 12.24
N ASN A 40 -0.36 9.50 11.74
CA ASN A 40 -0.83 8.73 10.60
C ASN A 40 0.10 8.91 9.38
N CYS A 41 0.27 7.85 8.58
CA CYS A 41 1.10 7.89 7.40
C CYS A 41 0.69 6.80 6.40
N GLU A 42 0.94 7.05 5.12
CA GLU A 42 0.76 6.06 4.05
C GLU A 42 1.98 5.14 3.99
N LEU A 43 1.77 3.85 3.72
CA LEU A 43 2.82 2.86 3.52
C LEU A 43 2.87 2.42 2.06
N VAL A 44 4.06 2.51 1.46
CA VAL A 44 4.44 1.85 0.21
C VAL A 44 5.35 0.68 0.58
N ALA A 45 4.76 -0.51 0.71
CA ALA A 45 5.49 -1.70 1.13
C ALA A 45 6.43 -2.16 0.02
N ASN A 46 7.69 -2.42 0.37
CA ASN A 46 8.70 -3.03 -0.48
C ASN A 46 9.77 -3.66 0.39
N LEU A 47 9.65 -4.96 0.68
CA LEU A 47 10.50 -5.62 1.64
C LEU A 47 10.66 -7.10 1.36
N VAL A 48 11.62 -7.72 2.04
CA VAL A 48 11.77 -9.18 2.11
C VAL A 48 11.67 -9.62 3.56
N VAL A 49 10.94 -10.70 3.80
CA VAL A 49 10.90 -11.41 5.08
C VAL A 49 11.44 -12.81 4.87
N LYS A 50 12.49 -13.18 5.61
CA LYS A 50 13.09 -14.51 5.55
C LYS A 50 13.36 -15.00 6.96
N ASP A 51 12.81 -16.16 7.30
CA ASP A 51 12.99 -16.79 8.62
C ASP A 51 12.60 -15.84 9.78
N GLY A 52 11.59 -14.98 9.56
CA GLY A 52 11.16 -13.96 10.52
C GLY A 52 12.03 -12.71 10.58
N GLU A 53 13.10 -12.63 9.81
CA GLU A 53 13.96 -11.44 9.68
C GLU A 53 13.50 -10.55 8.53
N VAL A 54 13.50 -9.24 8.76
CA VAL A 54 13.01 -8.24 7.80
C VAL A 54 14.17 -7.48 7.17
N ARG A 55 14.10 -7.30 5.85
CA ARG A 55 14.87 -6.29 5.11
C ARG A 55 13.93 -5.29 4.47
N GLN A 56 13.93 -4.06 4.94
CA GLN A 56 13.06 -2.98 4.48
C GLN A 56 13.68 -2.22 3.31
N LEU A 57 12.86 -1.96 2.31
CA LEU A 57 13.00 -0.84 1.36
C LEU A 57 11.66 -0.11 1.21
N SER A 58 10.74 -0.32 2.15
CA SER A 58 9.44 0.31 2.18
C SER A 58 9.59 1.80 2.43
N GLN A 59 8.68 2.57 1.87
CA GLN A 59 8.60 4.00 2.13
C GLN A 59 7.33 4.32 2.89
N ILE A 60 7.41 5.31 3.76
CA ILE A 60 6.24 5.97 4.33
C ILE A 60 6.13 7.40 3.81
N ALA A 61 4.91 7.90 3.73
CA ALA A 61 4.62 9.29 3.41
C ALA A 61 3.67 9.88 4.45
N LYS A 62 3.97 11.08 4.95
CA LYS A 62 3.16 11.78 5.96
C LYS A 62 3.13 13.28 5.68
N LEU A 63 2.09 13.95 6.15
CA LEU A 63 2.03 15.41 6.07
C LEU A 63 3.22 16.02 6.78
N LYS A 64 3.82 17.05 6.17
CA LYS A 64 4.91 17.80 6.78
C LYS A 64 4.41 18.68 7.92
N ASP A 65 3.20 19.21 7.75
CA ASP A 65 2.49 20.06 8.70
C ASP A 65 1.00 19.74 8.63
N GLU A 66 0.49 19.07 9.67
CA GLU A 66 -0.92 18.68 9.83
C GLU A 66 -1.88 19.88 9.79
N SER A 67 -1.40 21.09 10.10
CA SER A 67 -2.23 22.31 10.08
C SER A 67 -2.43 22.90 8.69
N LYS A 68 -1.58 22.54 7.72
CA LYS A 68 -1.60 23.08 6.36
C LYS A 68 -2.11 22.09 5.32
N GLY A 69 -1.71 20.83 5.44
CA GLY A 69 -2.17 19.74 4.57
C GLY A 69 -1.77 19.84 3.09
N ASP A 70 -0.81 20.71 2.74
CA ASP A 70 -0.40 20.98 1.34
C ASP A 70 0.95 20.33 0.95
N GLU A 71 1.80 20.05 1.95
CA GLU A 71 3.09 19.40 1.76
C GLU A 71 3.20 18.08 2.51
N PHE A 72 3.92 17.12 1.93
CA PHE A 72 4.25 15.84 2.56
C PHE A 72 5.75 15.57 2.49
N VAL A 73 6.22 14.71 3.39
CA VAL A 73 7.58 14.17 3.40
C VAL A 73 7.54 12.67 3.25
N THR A 74 8.62 12.10 2.74
CA THR A 74 8.78 10.64 2.62
C THR A 74 10.02 10.18 3.36
N GLU A 75 9.98 8.94 3.82
CA GLU A 75 11.07 8.31 4.56
C GLU A 75 11.17 6.84 4.14
N THR A 76 12.39 6.33 3.98
CA THR A 76 12.62 4.89 3.79
C THR A 76 12.78 4.24 5.16
N LEU A 77 11.99 3.21 5.43
CA LEU A 77 12.02 2.52 6.72
C LEU A 77 13.31 1.72 6.91
N GLN A 78 13.78 1.67 8.15
CA GLN A 78 14.93 0.86 8.56
C GLN A 78 14.47 -0.58 8.83
N ASP A 79 15.38 -1.55 8.74
CA ASP A 79 15.10 -2.99 8.99
C ASP A 79 14.48 -3.27 10.37
N SER A 80 14.78 -2.43 11.37
CA SER A 80 14.22 -2.50 12.72
C SER A 80 12.73 -2.14 12.80
N VAL A 81 12.19 -1.47 11.78
CA VAL A 81 10.77 -1.05 11.70
C VAL A 81 10.02 -2.06 10.82
N SER A 82 9.49 -3.11 11.45
CA SER A 82 8.79 -4.20 10.77
C SER A 82 7.27 -4.13 10.85
N SER A 83 6.70 -3.16 11.56
CA SER A 83 5.26 -3.06 11.74
C SER A 83 4.56 -2.25 10.66
N PHE A 84 3.26 -2.52 10.50
CA PHE A 84 2.30 -1.67 9.80
C PHE A 84 1.01 -1.62 10.63
N ALA A 85 0.10 -0.71 10.31
CA ALA A 85 -1.09 -0.50 11.13
C ALA A 85 -2.38 -0.56 10.31
N LEU A 86 -3.49 -0.80 11.01
CA LEU A 86 -4.88 -0.74 10.54
C LEU A 86 -5.23 -1.72 9.41
N LEU A 87 -4.63 -1.55 8.23
CA LEU A 87 -4.88 -2.34 7.03
C LEU A 87 -3.68 -2.33 6.08
N ALA A 88 -3.58 -3.38 5.28
CA ALA A 88 -2.67 -3.45 4.14
C ALA A 88 -3.23 -4.35 3.04
N ASN A 89 -2.95 -3.98 1.79
CA ASN A 89 -3.22 -4.75 0.59
C ASN A 89 -1.87 -5.13 -0.03
N LEU A 90 -1.50 -6.40 0.11
CA LEU A 90 -0.16 -6.89 -0.19
C LEU A 90 -0.17 -7.93 -1.31
N PHE A 91 0.85 -7.88 -2.16
CA PHE A 91 1.24 -8.95 -3.08
C PHE A 91 2.51 -9.61 -2.54
N VAL A 92 2.47 -10.94 -2.40
CA VAL A 92 3.56 -11.74 -1.84
C VAL A 92 4.02 -12.77 -2.87
N SER A 93 5.33 -12.91 -3.03
CA SER A 93 5.97 -13.90 -3.89
C SER A 93 7.33 -14.31 -3.35
N GLU A 94 8.00 -15.27 -4.01
CA GLU A 94 9.40 -15.59 -3.69
C GLU A 94 10.42 -14.56 -4.24
N GLY A 95 9.97 -13.54 -4.98
CA GLY A 95 10.84 -12.52 -5.58
C GLY A 95 11.79 -13.06 -6.66
N LYS A 96 11.54 -14.26 -7.18
CA LYS A 96 12.41 -14.91 -8.18
C LYS A 96 12.16 -14.35 -9.59
N PRO A 97 13.19 -14.36 -10.46
CA PRO A 97 12.99 -14.11 -11.90
C PRO A 97 12.01 -15.11 -12.52
N GLY A 98 11.23 -14.66 -13.50
CA GLY A 98 10.26 -15.52 -14.18
C GLY A 98 9.46 -14.79 -15.26
N LYS A 99 8.50 -15.50 -15.85
CA LYS A 99 7.56 -14.90 -16.81
C LYS A 99 6.60 -13.98 -16.07
N VAL A 100 6.41 -12.78 -16.60
CA VAL A 100 5.47 -11.78 -16.08
C VAL A 100 4.59 -11.25 -17.20
N ILE A 101 3.42 -10.73 -16.83
CA ILE A 101 2.60 -9.96 -17.76
C ILE A 101 3.12 -8.54 -17.79
N ARG A 102 3.72 -8.13 -18.91
CA ARG A 102 4.15 -6.75 -19.11
C ARG A 102 3.05 -5.99 -19.84
N VAL A 103 2.47 -4.99 -19.18
CA VAL A 103 1.48 -4.10 -19.78
C VAL A 103 2.16 -2.78 -20.14
N HIS A 104 1.99 -2.35 -21.39
CA HIS A 104 2.39 -1.02 -21.84
C HIS A 104 1.17 -0.29 -22.40
N CYS A 105 0.84 0.84 -21.79
CA CYS A 105 -0.28 1.68 -22.21
C CYS A 105 0.12 3.15 -22.14
N ALA A 106 -0.37 3.93 -23.09
CA ALA A 106 -0.17 5.37 -23.16
C ALA A 106 -1.45 6.05 -23.65
N ASN A 107 -1.57 7.36 -23.46
CA ASN A 107 -2.67 8.18 -23.97
C ASN A 107 -4.06 7.69 -23.52
N ARG A 108 -4.33 7.75 -22.20
CA ARG A 108 -5.63 7.38 -21.63
C ARG A 108 -6.79 8.04 -22.39
N LYS A 109 -7.72 7.22 -22.91
CA LYS A 109 -8.88 7.68 -23.70
C LYS A 109 -10.19 7.70 -22.92
N GLY A 110 -10.26 7.01 -21.79
CA GLY A 110 -11.45 6.91 -20.95
C GLY A 110 -11.29 7.61 -19.60
N LYS A 111 -12.33 7.51 -18.77
CA LYS A 111 -12.34 8.09 -17.41
C LYS A 111 -11.60 7.23 -16.38
N SER A 112 -11.58 5.90 -16.55
CA SER A 112 -10.96 4.96 -15.61
C SER A 112 -9.45 5.20 -15.49
N ASP A 113 -8.91 5.11 -14.27
CA ASP A 113 -7.47 4.97 -14.07
C ASP A 113 -6.97 3.59 -14.56
N PHE A 114 -5.65 3.41 -14.56
CA PHE A 114 -5.01 2.18 -15.03
C PHE A 114 -5.43 0.92 -14.25
N VAL A 115 -5.47 1.00 -12.92
CA VAL A 115 -5.76 -0.14 -12.04
C VAL A 115 -7.23 -0.54 -12.18
N THR A 116 -8.14 0.44 -12.21
CA THR A 116 -9.56 0.22 -12.47
C THR A 116 -9.79 -0.42 -13.84
N ALA A 117 -9.16 0.10 -14.90
CA ALA A 117 -9.29 -0.47 -16.24
C ALA A 117 -8.76 -1.91 -16.33
N ALA A 118 -7.64 -2.22 -15.66
CA ALA A 118 -7.11 -3.58 -15.59
C ALA A 118 -8.06 -4.53 -14.87
N ARG A 119 -8.58 -4.14 -13.70
CA ARG A 119 -9.56 -4.93 -12.92
C ARG A 119 -10.83 -5.19 -13.72
N ASP A 120 -11.41 -4.17 -14.33
CA ASP A 120 -12.66 -4.29 -15.09
C ASP A 120 -12.48 -5.20 -16.32
N SER A 121 -11.30 -5.15 -16.95
CA SER A 121 -10.94 -6.04 -18.06
C SER A 121 -10.90 -7.50 -17.63
N LEU A 122 -10.35 -7.80 -16.44
CA LEU A 122 -10.33 -9.16 -15.89
C LEU A 122 -11.73 -9.66 -15.54
N LEU A 123 -12.55 -8.82 -14.90
CA LEU A 123 -13.94 -9.17 -14.56
C LEU A 123 -14.76 -9.51 -15.80
N LYS A 124 -14.60 -8.72 -16.88
CA LYS A 124 -15.26 -8.97 -18.16
C LYS A 124 -14.72 -10.22 -18.87
N GLY A 125 -13.40 -10.41 -18.85
CA GLY A 125 -12.75 -11.53 -19.53
C GLY A 125 -12.95 -12.88 -18.84
N PHE A 126 -13.21 -12.88 -17.54
CA PHE A 126 -13.31 -14.09 -16.71
C PHE A 126 -14.52 -14.03 -15.76
N PRO A 127 -15.76 -14.02 -16.31
CA PRO A 127 -16.96 -13.86 -15.50
C PRO A 127 -17.09 -14.99 -14.46
N GLY A 128 -17.47 -14.62 -13.24
CA GLY A 128 -17.66 -15.55 -12.12
C GLY A 128 -16.38 -16.10 -11.49
N LYS A 129 -15.19 -15.65 -11.93
CA LYS A 129 -13.91 -16.08 -11.33
C LYS A 129 -13.32 -14.98 -10.46
N ALA A 130 -12.88 -15.35 -9.25
CA ALA A 130 -12.05 -14.48 -8.42
C ALA A 130 -10.61 -14.50 -8.94
N ILE A 131 -10.09 -13.33 -9.33
CA ILE A 131 -8.73 -13.18 -9.84
C ILE A 131 -8.04 -12.06 -9.07
N GLY A 132 -6.95 -12.41 -8.38
CA GLY A 132 -6.02 -11.45 -7.79
C GLY A 132 -4.86 -11.18 -8.74
N VAL A 133 -4.51 -9.91 -8.94
CA VAL A 133 -3.32 -9.49 -9.68
C VAL A 133 -2.58 -8.46 -8.83
N GLY A 134 -1.27 -8.64 -8.71
CA GLY A 134 -0.37 -7.71 -8.07
C GLY A 134 0.94 -7.60 -8.83
N GLY A 135 1.77 -6.63 -8.45
CA GLY A 135 2.99 -6.28 -9.16
C GLY A 135 3.31 -4.82 -8.97
N THR A 136 4.14 -4.28 -9.87
CA THR A 136 4.49 -2.86 -9.90
C THR A 136 4.28 -2.30 -11.30
N PHE A 137 4.08 -0.99 -11.40
CA PHE A 137 4.03 -0.26 -12.65
C PHE A 137 4.70 1.10 -12.50
N LEU A 138 5.17 1.64 -13.62
CA LEU A 138 5.80 2.96 -13.69
C LEU A 138 4.88 3.91 -14.44
N VAL A 139 4.58 5.05 -13.82
CA VAL A 139 3.98 6.20 -14.51
C VAL A 139 5.12 7.07 -15.02
N ASN A 140 5.25 7.18 -16.34
CA ASN A 140 6.28 7.99 -16.99
C ASN A 140 5.64 9.13 -17.80
N GLY A 141 6.18 10.34 -17.67
CA GLY A 141 5.73 11.51 -18.44
C GLY A 141 4.29 11.96 -18.18
N SER A 142 3.73 11.65 -17.00
CA SER A 142 2.35 12.04 -16.62
C SER A 142 2.29 12.41 -15.15
N LYS A 143 1.32 13.27 -14.79
CA LYS A 143 1.00 13.60 -13.39
C LYS A 143 -0.05 12.65 -12.85
N VAL A 144 0.01 12.39 -11.54
CA VAL A 144 -0.97 11.58 -10.80
C VAL A 144 -1.60 12.41 -9.69
N LYS A 145 -2.87 12.15 -9.39
CA LYS A 145 -3.53 12.66 -8.18
C LYS A 145 -3.31 11.64 -7.07
N GLN A 146 -2.73 12.07 -5.96
CA GLN A 146 -2.50 11.26 -4.76
C GLN A 146 -3.13 11.98 -3.57
N HIS A 147 -3.35 11.26 -2.48
CA HIS A 147 -3.70 11.83 -1.19
C HIS A 147 -2.74 11.27 -0.13
N ILE A 148 -2.57 12.00 0.96
CA ILE A 148 -1.90 11.56 2.18
C ILE A 148 -2.89 11.87 3.30
N MET A 149 -3.24 10.87 4.11
CA MET A 149 -4.13 11.09 5.23
C MET A 149 -3.49 11.99 6.29
N ALA A 150 -4.29 12.89 6.87
CA ALA A 150 -3.96 13.60 8.10
C ALA A 150 -3.96 12.65 9.31
N ASP A 151 -3.49 13.14 10.46
CA ASP A 151 -3.56 12.38 11.71
C ASP A 151 -5.00 12.06 12.12
N PHE A 152 -5.14 11.04 12.97
CA PHE A 152 -6.44 10.49 13.31
C PHE A 152 -7.34 11.49 14.05
N THR A 153 -8.59 11.58 13.62
CA THR A 153 -9.58 12.44 14.25
C THR A 153 -10.03 11.90 15.61
N THR A 154 -10.43 12.82 16.49
CA THR A 154 -11.12 12.49 17.75
C THR A 154 -12.63 12.41 17.58
N THR A 155 -13.15 12.79 16.41
CA THR A 155 -14.57 12.78 16.05
C THR A 155 -14.86 11.75 14.96
N PRO A 156 -16.04 11.09 14.99
CA PRO A 156 -16.41 10.10 13.99
C PRO A 156 -16.44 10.58 12.53
N LEU A 157 -15.77 9.84 11.62
CA LEU A 157 -15.91 9.98 10.15
C LEU A 157 -16.96 8.98 9.62
N ASP A 158 -18.23 9.36 9.78
CA ASP A 158 -19.42 8.55 9.47
C ASP A 158 -20.01 8.79 8.08
N SER A 159 -19.38 9.63 7.24
CA SER A 159 -19.76 9.87 5.85
C SER A 159 -18.54 10.04 4.94
N GLU A 160 -18.70 9.79 3.64
CA GLU A 160 -17.64 10.00 2.64
C GLU A 160 -17.15 11.46 2.62
N GLU A 161 -18.07 12.43 2.75
CA GLU A 161 -17.74 13.86 2.80
C GLU A 161 -16.82 14.22 3.97
N LYS A 162 -16.88 13.48 5.08
CA LYS A 162 -15.98 13.67 6.22
C LYS A 162 -14.62 12.99 6.04
N VAL A 163 -14.49 12.06 5.08
CA VAL A 163 -13.25 11.32 4.82
C VAL A 163 -12.39 12.01 3.75
N THR A 164 -13.01 12.74 2.83
CA THR A 164 -12.35 13.42 1.70
C THR A 164 -12.03 14.87 1.99
#